data_AF-A0A6B3IF97-F1
#
_entry.id   AF-A0A6B3IF97-F1
#
_cell.length_a   1.000
_cell.length_b   1.000
_cell.length_c   1.000
_cell.angle_alpha   90.00
_cell.angle_beta   90.00
_cell.angle_gamma   90.00
#
_symmetry.space_group_name_H-M   'P 1'
#
loop_
_entity.id
_entity.type
_entity.pdbx_description
1 polymer ?
#
loop_
_entity_poly.entity_id
_entity_poly.type
_entity_poly.pdbx_seq_one_letter_code
_entity_poly.pdbx_strand_id
1 'polypeptide(L)'
;MPNDISDDAPVAGLYESLITHRLAERMKQLDSTGWHSVDAAVGKESAPHVLSRHIGATVRRVFQGLTPAEQVIAANHILESLNTIEGATEWVDLVTDGPRQLLSVAEQEAP
;
A
#
# COMPACT_ATOMS: atom_id res chain seq x y z
N MET A 1 32.34 13.55 -24.72
CA MET A 1 31.23 14.43 -24.29
C MET A 1 30.34 13.57 -23.40
N PRO A 2 30.36 13.77 -22.07
CA PRO A 2 29.42 13.09 -21.19
C PRO A 2 28.05 13.76 -21.31
N ASN A 3 26.99 12.96 -21.43
CA ASN A 3 25.61 13.43 -21.39
C ASN A 3 25.36 14.11 -20.05
N ASP A 4 25.06 15.40 -20.12
CA ASP A 4 24.38 16.18 -19.09
C ASP A 4 22.99 15.57 -18.90
N ILE A 5 22.85 14.63 -17.96
CA ILE A 5 21.55 14.24 -17.46
C ILE A 5 21.26 15.26 -16.36
N SER A 6 20.47 16.28 -16.70
CA SER A 6 20.00 17.28 -15.75
C SER A 6 19.29 16.58 -14.59
N ASP A 7 19.97 16.49 -13.44
CA ASP A 7 19.44 15.98 -12.15
C ASP A 7 18.39 16.93 -11.52
N ASP A 8 17.95 17.95 -12.26
CA ASP A 8 17.10 19.04 -11.77
C ASP A 8 15.76 19.15 -12.52
N ALA A 9 15.41 18.13 -13.32
CA ALA A 9 14.05 17.98 -13.82
C ALA A 9 13.24 17.16 -12.79
N PRO A 10 12.10 17.68 -12.28
CA PRO A 10 11.27 16.92 -11.35
C PRO A 10 10.90 15.58 -12.01
N VAL A 11 11.26 14.47 -11.34
CA VAL A 11 10.91 13.14 -11.80
C VAL A 11 9.38 13.06 -11.85
N ALA A 12 8.83 13.10 -13.06
CA ALA A 12 7.43 12.82 -13.36
C ALA A 12 7.15 11.34 -13.04
N GLY A 13 6.98 11.06 -11.75
CA GLY A 13 6.85 9.74 -11.15
C GLY A 13 6.31 9.79 -9.72
N LEU A 14 6.31 10.97 -9.08
CA LEU A 14 5.32 11.31 -8.07
C LEU A 14 3.99 11.63 -8.76
N TYR A 15 3.16 10.61 -8.98
CA TYR A 15 1.74 10.86 -8.72
C TYR A 15 1.64 11.05 -7.19
N GLU A 16 1.79 12.31 -6.80
CA GLU A 16 1.31 12.98 -5.58
C GLU A 16 1.15 12.07 -4.35
N SER A 17 2.00 12.26 -3.34
CA SER A 17 1.86 11.57 -2.06
C SER A 17 0.42 11.71 -1.56
N LEU A 18 -0.28 10.59 -1.36
CA LEU A 18 -1.63 10.58 -0.78
C LEU A 18 -1.61 11.46 0.48
N ILE A 19 -2.47 12.47 0.51
CA ILE A 19 -2.57 13.39 1.64
C ILE A 19 -3.20 12.64 2.81
N THR A 20 -2.33 12.06 3.65
CA THR A 20 -2.72 11.47 4.93
C THR A 20 -3.05 12.57 5.94
N HIS A 21 -3.79 12.24 7.01
CA HIS A 21 -4.05 13.20 8.09
C HIS A 21 -2.77 13.85 8.64
N ARG A 22 -1.69 13.08 8.79
CA ARG A 22 -0.40 13.61 9.25
C ARG A 22 0.20 14.61 8.26
N LEU A 23 0.08 14.35 6.96
CA LEU A 23 0.58 15.27 5.94
C LEU A 23 -0.29 16.54 5.88
N ALA A 24 -1.61 16.40 5.98
CA ALA A 24 -2.54 17.53 6.03
C ALA A 24 -2.23 18.49 7.19
N GLU A 25 -1.94 17.97 8.39
CA GLU A 25 -1.54 18.81 9.53
C GLU A 25 -0.19 19.53 9.29
N ARG A 26 0.75 18.87 8.62
CA ARG A 26 2.03 19.51 8.25
C ARG A 26 1.84 20.59 7.19
N MET A 27 0.95 20.39 6.21
CA MET A 27 0.61 21.41 5.21
C MET A 27 0.05 22.66 5.89
N LYS A 28 -0.87 22.51 6.85
CA LYS A 28 -1.40 23.64 7.64
C LYS A 28 -0.30 24.40 8.41
N GLN A 29 0.68 23.68 8.96
CA GLN A 29 1.83 24.29 9.64
C GLN A 29 2.74 25.05 8.68
N LEU A 30 2.92 24.55 7.45
CA LEU A 30 3.67 25.25 6.41
C LEU A 30 2.93 26.51 5.99
N ASP A 31 1.62 26.43 5.78
CA ASP A 31 0.79 27.56 5.40
C ASP A 31 0.81 28.68 6.46
N SER A 32 0.84 28.33 7.75
CA SER A 32 0.96 29.33 8.83
C SER A 32 2.33 30.02 8.90
N THR A 33 3.34 29.46 8.24
CA THR A 33 4.69 30.04 8.12
C THR A 33 4.91 30.78 6.79
N GLY A 34 3.85 31.00 6.02
CA GLY A 34 3.87 31.76 4.76
C GLY A 34 4.24 30.95 3.52
N TRP A 35 4.36 29.62 3.64
CA TRP A 35 4.45 28.72 2.50
C TRP A 35 3.04 28.48 1.94
N HIS A 36 2.92 28.01 0.69
CA HIS A 36 1.60 27.69 0.13
C HIS A 36 1.63 26.28 -0.45
N SER A 37 0.84 25.39 0.14
CA SER A 37 0.66 24.03 -0.33
C SER A 37 -0.39 23.98 -1.44
N VAL A 38 -0.13 23.25 -2.53
CA VAL A 38 -1.09 23.00 -3.60
C VAL A 38 -1.44 21.52 -3.59
N ASP A 39 -2.74 21.21 -3.57
CA ASP A 39 -3.27 19.86 -3.67
C ASP A 39 -4.31 19.73 -4.79
N ALA A 40 -4.56 18.49 -5.18
CA ALA A 40 -5.56 18.13 -6.17
C ALA A 40 -6.28 16.84 -5.75
N ALA A 41 -7.51 16.68 -6.22
CA ALA A 41 -8.26 15.45 -6.01
C ALA A 41 -7.69 14.33 -6.89
N VAL A 42 -7.53 13.13 -6.31
CA VAL A 42 -7.20 11.92 -7.08
C VAL A 42 -8.43 11.52 -7.91
N GLY A 43 -8.22 11.31 -9.22
CA GLY A 43 -9.28 10.88 -10.14
C GLY A 43 -9.90 9.54 -9.75
N LYS A 44 -11.18 9.33 -10.10
CA LYS A 44 -11.96 8.13 -9.70
C LYS A 44 -11.29 6.81 -10.09
N GLU A 45 -10.70 6.75 -11.27
CA GLU A 45 -10.01 5.56 -11.78
C GLU A 45 -8.70 5.27 -11.03
N SER A 46 -8.02 6.33 -10.58
CA SER A 46 -6.74 6.22 -9.86
C SER A 46 -6.93 6.01 -8.35
N ALA A 47 -8.07 6.42 -7.78
CA ALA A 47 -8.30 6.39 -6.34
C ALA A 47 -8.15 4.99 -5.71
N PRO A 48 -8.72 3.89 -6.27
CA PRO A 48 -8.49 2.55 -5.72
C PRO A 48 -7.01 2.16 -5.68
N HIS A 49 -6.25 2.52 -6.71
CA HIS A 49 -4.83 2.20 -6.80
C HIS A 49 -3.99 2.99 -5.78
N VAL A 50 -4.22 4.29 -5.65
CA VAL A 50 -3.47 5.13 -4.70
C VAL A 50 -3.75 4.73 -3.25
N LEU A 51 -5.01 4.46 -2.91
CA LEU A 51 -5.41 4.03 -1.58
C LEU A 51 -4.85 2.64 -1.24
N SER A 52 -5.02 1.65 -2.13
CA SER A 52 -4.48 0.30 -1.91
C SER A 52 -2.96 0.29 -1.77
N ARG A 53 -2.24 1.10 -2.56
CA ARG A 53 -0.78 1.26 -2.45
C ARG A 53 -0.37 1.81 -1.08
N HIS A 54 -1.07 2.81 -0.56
CA HIS A 54 -0.77 3.37 0.77
C HIS A 54 -1.04 2.36 1.90
N ILE A 55 -2.16 1.64 1.82
CA ILE A 55 -2.51 0.59 2.78
C ILE A 55 -1.45 -0.51 2.74
N GLY A 56 -1.13 -1.05 1.56
CA GLY A 56 -0.13 -2.12 1.41
C GLY A 56 1.26 -1.71 1.90
N ALA A 57 1.70 -0.48 1.63
CA ALA A 57 2.97 0.04 2.15
C ALA A 57 2.98 0.11 3.69
N THR A 58 1.86 0.51 4.29
CA THR A 58 1.70 0.59 5.74
C THR A 58 1.67 -0.82 6.37
N VAL A 59 0.86 -1.73 5.82
CA VAL A 59 0.77 -3.13 6.25
C VAL A 59 2.13 -3.80 6.20
N ARG A 60 2.88 -3.63 5.10
CA ARG A 60 4.24 -4.17 4.97
C ARG A 60 5.16 -3.69 6.09
N ARG A 61 5.13 -2.40 6.42
CA ARG A 61 5.96 -1.83 7.49
C ARG A 61 5.58 -2.38 8.86
N VAL A 62 4.29 -2.59 9.11
CA VAL A 62 3.81 -3.22 10.36
C VAL A 62 4.28 -4.68 10.43
N PHE A 63 4.07 -5.46 9.37
CA PHE A 63 4.43 -6.88 9.34
C PHE A 63 5.92 -7.14 9.54
N GLN A 64 6.79 -6.23 9.07
CA GLN A 64 8.24 -6.32 9.31
C GLN A 64 8.63 -6.37 10.79
N GLY A 65 7.78 -5.87 11.69
CA GLY A 65 8.02 -5.92 13.14
C GLY A 65 7.37 -7.10 13.86
N LEU A 66 6.63 -7.96 13.15
CA LEU A 66 5.85 -9.05 13.74
C LEU A 66 6.50 -10.42 13.48
N THR A 67 6.27 -11.37 14.38
CA THR A 67 6.60 -12.78 14.13
C THR A 67 5.70 -13.37 13.03
N PRO A 68 6.08 -14.47 12.37
CA PRO A 68 5.25 -15.09 11.33
C PRO A 68 3.83 -15.44 11.79
N ALA A 69 3.65 -15.87 13.05
CA ALA A 69 2.33 -16.17 13.59
C ALA A 69 1.48 -14.90 13.77
N GLU A 70 2.08 -13.84 14.33
CA GLU A 70 1.41 -12.54 14.50
C GLU A 70 1.09 -11.89 13.15
N GLN A 71 1.92 -12.08 12.12
CA GLN A 71 1.63 -11.61 10.77
C GLN A 71 0.36 -12.25 10.21
N VAL A 72 0.16 -13.56 10.39
CA VAL A 72 -1.05 -14.27 9.92
C VAL A 72 -2.28 -13.78 10.68
N ILE A 73 -2.18 -13.66 12.01
CA ILE A 73 -3.27 -13.11 12.84
C ILE A 73 -3.65 -11.70 12.37
N ALA A 74 -2.66 -10.83 12.20
CA ALA A 74 -2.89 -9.46 11.74
C ALA A 74 -3.44 -9.39 10.31
N ALA A 75 -2.97 -10.25 9.40
CA ALA A 75 -3.48 -10.35 8.04
C ALA A 75 -4.95 -10.76 8.02
N ASN A 76 -5.33 -11.79 8.79
CA ASN A 76 -6.71 -12.24 8.88
C ASN A 76 -7.63 -11.18 9.47
N HIS A 77 -7.19 -10.43 10.49
CA HIS A 77 -7.99 -9.31 11.00
C HIS A 77 -8.23 -8.21 9.96
N ILE A 78 -7.24 -7.91 9.11
CA ILE A 78 -7.42 -6.96 8.00
C ILE A 78 -8.43 -7.50 6.98
N LEU A 79 -8.31 -8.78 6.62
CA LEU A 79 -9.20 -9.45 5.66
C LEU A 79 -10.64 -9.53 6.18
N GLU A 80 -10.84 -9.91 7.44
CA GLU A 80 -12.15 -9.91 8.11
C GLU A 80 -12.78 -8.51 8.12
N SER A 81 -11.97 -7.47 8.32
CA SER A 81 -12.44 -6.08 8.26
C SER A 81 -12.91 -5.69 6.86
N LEU A 82 -12.29 -6.22 5.80
CA LEU A 82 -12.74 -5.99 4.42
C LEU A 82 -14.04 -6.76 4.11
N ASN A 83 -14.23 -7.91 4.75
CA ASN A 83 -15.41 -8.76 4.56
C ASN A 83 -16.74 -8.08 5.00
N THR A 84 -16.66 -6.98 5.75
CA THR A 84 -17.86 -6.19 6.12
C THR A 84 -18.39 -5.32 4.97
N ILE A 85 -17.67 -5.23 3.86
CA ILE A 85 -18.07 -4.46 2.68
C ILE A 85 -18.93 -5.35 1.76
N GLU A 86 -20.09 -4.85 1.33
CA GLU A 86 -20.97 -5.57 0.40
C GLU A 86 -20.21 -5.98 -0.88
N GLY A 87 -20.31 -7.26 -1.25
CA GLY A 87 -19.63 -7.83 -2.41
C GLY A 87 -18.16 -8.20 -2.19
N ALA A 88 -17.55 -7.89 -1.03
CA ALA A 88 -16.16 -8.26 -0.75
C ALA A 88 -15.99 -9.76 -0.44
N THR A 89 -17.04 -10.43 0.03
CA THR A 89 -17.05 -11.86 0.39
C THR A 89 -16.58 -12.78 -0.73
N GLU A 90 -16.71 -12.37 -2.00
CA GLU A 90 -16.26 -13.16 -3.16
C GLU A 90 -14.74 -13.16 -3.34
N TRP A 91 -14.04 -12.21 -2.71
CA TRP A 91 -12.62 -11.92 -2.94
C TRP A 91 -11.76 -12.11 -1.69
N VAL A 92 -12.38 -12.25 -0.52
CA VAL A 92 -11.70 -12.32 0.77
C VAL A 92 -11.58 -13.78 1.20
N ASP A 93 -10.35 -14.30 1.14
CA ASP A 93 -9.96 -15.58 1.71
C ASP A 93 -9.01 -15.38 2.88
N LEU A 94 -9.21 -16.14 3.96
CA LEU A 94 -8.34 -16.09 5.13
C LEU A 94 -7.03 -16.85 4.88
N VAL A 95 -5.96 -16.33 5.45
CA VAL A 95 -4.63 -16.94 5.43
C VAL A 95 -4.59 -18.08 6.45
N THR A 96 -4.17 -19.26 5.98
CA THR A 96 -3.91 -20.44 6.83
C THR A 96 -2.70 -20.22 7.75
N ASP A 97 -2.52 -21.07 8.76
CA ASP A 97 -1.42 -20.98 9.72
C ASP A 97 -0.06 -20.91 9.05
N GLY A 98 0.74 -19.91 9.41
CA GLY A 98 2.06 -19.64 8.84
C GLY A 98 2.02 -19.12 7.39
N PRO A 99 2.87 -18.14 7.02
CA PRO A 99 2.98 -17.71 5.62
C PRO A 99 3.65 -18.82 4.79
N ARG A 100 2.84 -19.67 4.16
CA ARG A 100 3.29 -20.70 3.24
C ARG A 100 3.01 -20.28 1.80
N GLN A 101 3.96 -20.55 0.92
CA GLN A 101 3.83 -20.32 -0.51
C GLN A 101 3.83 -21.66 -1.24
N LEU A 102 2.87 -21.85 -2.14
CA LEU A 102 2.91 -22.95 -3.09
C LEU A 102 3.99 -22.63 -4.14
N LEU A 103 5.03 -23.47 -4.21
CA LEU A 103 6.16 -23.26 -5.13
C LEU A 103 6.01 -24.03 -6.44
N SER A 104 5.44 -25.22 -6.40
CA SER A 104 5.23 -26.08 -7.57
C SER A 104 4.15 -27.11 -7.31
N VAL A 105 3.49 -27.56 -8.37
CA VAL A 105 2.62 -28.75 -8.39
C VAL A 105 3.16 -29.68 -9.47
N ALA A 106 3.35 -30.95 -9.16
CA ALA A 106 3.78 -31.96 -10.12
C ALA A 106 2.88 -33.20 -9.97
N GLU A 107 2.58 -33.87 -11.08
CA GLU A 107 1.95 -35.19 -11.05
C GLU A 107 2.92 -36.20 -10.42
N GLN A 108 2.38 -37.10 -9.61
CA GLN A 108 3.17 -38.14 -8.95
C GLN A 108 3.63 -39.15 -10.01
N GLU A 109 4.94 -39.25 -10.25
CA GLU A 109 5.47 -40.35 -11.08
C GLU A 109 5.16 -41.68 -10.38
N ALA A 110 4.47 -42.57 -11.11
CA ALA A 110 4.15 -43.90 -10.62
C ALA A 110 5.46 -44.71 -10.38
N PRO A 111 5.52 -45.55 -9.34
CA PRO A 111 6.69 -46.37 -9.02
C PRO A 111 7.04 -47.40 -10.09
#